data_AF-A0A0L6WZ28-F1
#
_entry.id   AF-A0A0L6WZ28-F1
#
_cell.length_a   1.000
_cell.length_b   1.000
_cell.length_c   1.000
_cell.angle_alpha   90.00
_cell.angle_beta   90.00
_cell.angle_gamma   90.00
#
_symmetry.space_group_name_H-M   'P 1'
#
loop_
_entity.id
_entity.type
_entity.pdbx_description
1 polymer ?
#
loop_
_entity_poly.entity_id
_entity_poly.type
_entity_poly.pdbx_seq_one_letter_code
_entity_poly.pdbx_strand_id
1 'polypeptide(L)'
;MAAYQQKLPLIIYPVRLIEYLVAAFMLRSSACTINDIVDSDFDINVERTKKRPIPSGRISIKAALLFLLAQYLIAIAVFYCILDGLAYTVTVIQLLPLLVFSKDAGNLLKSVI
;
A
#
# COMPACT_ATOMS: atom_id res chain seq x y z
N MET A 1 15.04 -2.27 -21.73
CA MET A 1 15.05 -0.90 -21.16
C MET A 1 15.40 0.06 -22.29
N ALA A 2 14.39 0.58 -22.99
CA ALA A 2 14.61 1.58 -24.03
C ALA A 2 14.94 2.92 -23.34
N ALA A 3 16.14 3.45 -23.58
CA ALA A 3 16.53 4.76 -23.09
C ALA A 3 15.77 5.84 -23.90
N TYR A 4 14.55 6.16 -23.46
CA TYR A 4 13.81 7.28 -24.00
C TYR A 4 14.55 8.56 -23.62
N GLN A 5 14.98 9.34 -24.61
CA GLN A 5 15.66 10.61 -24.39
C GLN A 5 14.60 11.64 -23.97
N GLN A 6 14.24 11.66 -22.69
CA GLN A 6 13.47 12.77 -22.14
C GLN A 6 14.37 14.01 -22.14
N LYS A 7 13.99 15.03 -22.92
CA LYS A 7 14.57 16.38 -22.83
C LYS A 7 14.10 17.07 -21.55
N LEU A 8 14.42 16.48 -20.40
CA LEU A 8 14.04 17.03 -19.10
C LEU A 8 15.09 18.07 -18.68
N PRO A 9 14.69 19.32 -18.36
CA PRO A 9 15.63 20.32 -17.87
C PRO A 9 16.31 19.83 -16.58
N LEU A 10 17.62 20.00 -16.46
CA LEU A 10 18.39 19.55 -15.28
C LEU A 10 17.88 20.16 -13.96
N ILE A 11 17.25 21.34 -14.03
CA ILE A 11 16.67 22.04 -12.89
C ILE A 11 15.41 21.33 -12.35
N ILE A 12 14.66 20.63 -13.21
CA ILE A 12 13.41 19.95 -12.83
C ILE A 12 13.70 18.52 -12.32
N TYR A 13 14.86 17.98 -12.69
CA TYR A 13 15.30 16.63 -12.31
C TYR A 13 15.24 16.33 -10.79
N PRO A 14 15.77 17.18 -9.89
CA PRO A 14 15.70 16.90 -8.45
C PRO A 14 14.26 16.90 -7.92
N VAL A 15 13.38 17.76 -8.46
CA VAL A 15 11.97 17.80 -8.07
C VAL A 15 11.28 16.48 -8.43
N ARG A 16 11.49 15.98 -9.66
CA ARG A 16 10.96 14.68 -10.09
C ARG A 16 11.49 13.51 -9.29
N LEU A 17 12.77 13.54 -8.89
CA LEU A 17 13.34 12.50 -8.01
C LEU A 17 12.63 12.44 -6.66
N ILE A 18 12.35 13.61 -6.05
CA ILE A 18 11.65 13.67 -4.78
C ILE A 18 10.22 13.16 -4.92
N GLU A 19 9.51 13.56 -5.98
CA GLU A 19 8.17 13.07 -6.31
C GLU A 19 8.13 11.53 -6.40
N TYR A 20 9.05 10.93 -7.15
CA TYR A 20 9.12 9.47 -7.28
C TYR A 20 9.59 8.76 -6.01
N LEU A 21 10.46 9.38 -5.22
CA LEU A 21 10.89 8.82 -3.93
C LEU A 21 9.71 8.73 -2.96
N VAL A 22 8.92 9.80 -2.85
CA VAL A 22 7.72 9.84 -2.00
C VAL A 22 6.69 8.82 -2.49
N ALA A 23 6.45 8.76 -3.79
CA ALA A 23 5.57 7.78 -4.40
C ALA A 23 6.00 6.33 -4.11
N ALA A 24 7.29 6.01 -4.28
CA ALA A 24 7.83 4.67 -4.00
C ALA A 24 7.72 4.31 -2.51
N PHE A 25 7.98 5.26 -1.62
CA PHE A 25 7.86 5.06 -0.18
C PHE A 25 6.40 4.75 0.23
N MET A 26 5.43 5.48 -0.32
CA MET A 26 4.00 5.25 -0.07
C MET A 26 3.55 3.88 -0.56
N LEU A 27 3.94 3.50 -1.79
CA LEU A 27 3.60 2.20 -2.36
C LEU A 27 4.18 1.05 -1.54
N ARG A 28 5.45 1.17 -1.08
CA ARG A 28 6.06 0.14 -0.26
C ARG A 28 5.38 0.01 1.10
N SER A 29 5.01 1.15 1.69
CA SER A 29 4.33 1.21 2.98
C SER A 29 2.97 0.51 2.95
N SER A 30 2.16 0.74 1.91
CA SER A 30 0.86 0.06 1.79
C SER A 30 1.02 -1.45 1.56
N ALA A 31 2.01 -1.87 0.76
CA ALA A 31 2.31 -3.30 0.58
C ALA A 31 2.74 -3.99 1.88
N CYS A 32 3.49 -3.31 2.76
CA CYS A 32 3.82 -3.84 4.09
C CYS A 32 2.55 -4.02 4.94
N THR A 33 1.66 -3.01 4.97
CA THR A 33 0.42 -3.08 5.75
C THR A 33 -0.47 -4.24 5.29
N ILE A 34 -0.54 -4.51 3.97
CA ILE A 34 -1.27 -5.68 3.44
C ILE A 34 -0.64 -6.98 3.96
N ASN A 35 0.68 -7.11 3.86
CA ASN A 35 1.36 -8.31 4.36
C ASN A 35 1.12 -8.51 5.85
N ASP A 36 1.16 -7.46 6.66
CA ASP A 36 0.89 -7.56 8.09
C ASP A 36 -0.55 -8.02 8.40
N ILE A 37 -1.52 -7.67 7.55
CA ILE A 37 -2.91 -8.13 7.67
C ILE A 37 -3.05 -9.59 7.23
N VAL A 38 -2.46 -9.97 6.09
CA VAL A 38 -2.57 -11.33 5.54
C VAL A 38 -1.78 -12.33 6.37
N ASP A 39 -0.60 -11.95 6.82
CA ASP A 39 0.27 -12.81 7.62
C ASP A 39 -0.25 -12.94 9.07
N SER A 40 -1.29 -12.21 9.49
CA SER A 40 -1.73 -12.20 10.90
C SER A 40 -2.13 -13.58 11.40
N ASP A 41 -2.86 -14.35 10.60
CA ASP A 41 -3.35 -15.68 11.00
C ASP A 41 -2.21 -16.70 11.08
N PHE A 42 -1.23 -16.55 10.18
CA PHE A 42 -0.03 -17.38 10.18
C PHE A 42 0.94 -16.99 11.30
N ASP A 43 1.12 -15.70 11.55
CA ASP A 43 2.05 -15.15 12.54
C ASP A 43 1.69 -15.51 13.98
N ILE A 44 0.42 -15.80 14.27
CA ILE A 44 -0.02 -16.30 15.60
C ILE A 44 0.65 -17.65 15.93
N ASN A 45 0.90 -18.47 14.92
CA ASN A 45 1.43 -19.84 15.07
C ASN A 45 2.97 -19.89 15.11
N VAL A 46 3.65 -18.76 14.89
CA VAL A 46 5.11 -18.67 14.86
C VAL A 46 5.62 -17.91 16.08
N GLU A 47 6.42 -18.57 16.94
CA GLU A 47 6.92 -17.98 18.19
C GLU A 47 7.58 -16.60 18.02
N ARG A 48 8.29 -16.40 16.91
CA ARG A 48 8.98 -15.14 16.59
C ARG A 48 8.02 -13.99 16.26
N THR A 49 6.92 -14.26 15.55
CA THR A 49 6.02 -13.22 15.01
C THR A 49 4.69 -13.09 15.77
N LYS A 50 4.42 -14.01 16.70
CA LYS A 50 3.25 -13.95 17.62
C LYS A 50 3.13 -12.65 18.41
N LYS A 51 4.25 -11.95 18.66
CA LYS A 51 4.28 -10.66 19.38
C LYS A 51 4.09 -9.43 18.47
N ARG A 52 3.88 -9.61 17.16
CA ARG A 52 3.60 -8.51 16.23
C ARG A 52 2.26 -7.82 16.59
N PRO A 53 2.07 -6.53 16.28
CA PRO A 53 0.95 -5.74 16.79
C PRO A 53 -0.44 -6.29 16.42
N ILE A 54 -0.60 -6.81 15.20
CA ILE A 54 -1.87 -7.37 14.70
C ILE A 54 -2.16 -8.76 15.30
N PRO A 55 -1.27 -9.77 15.18
CA PRO A 55 -1.53 -11.11 15.75
C PRO A 55 -1.58 -11.14 17.28
N SER A 56 -0.92 -10.20 17.97
CA SER A 56 -1.04 -10.06 19.42
C SER A 56 -2.29 -9.29 19.88
N GLY A 57 -3.12 -8.81 18.96
CA GLY A 57 -4.36 -8.08 19.27
C GLY A 57 -4.18 -6.65 19.76
N ARG A 58 -2.96 -6.09 19.73
CA ARG A 58 -2.72 -4.68 20.10
C ARG A 58 -3.33 -3.70 19.08
N ILE A 59 -3.44 -4.14 17.83
CA ILE A 59 -4.12 -3.41 16.75
C ILE A 59 -5.20 -4.33 16.20
N SER A 60 -6.44 -3.87 16.14
CA SER A 60 -7.52 -4.63 15.53
C SER A 60 -7.35 -4.69 14.01
N ILE A 61 -7.77 -5.79 13.39
CA ILE A 61 -7.77 -5.94 11.93
C ILE A 61 -8.57 -4.79 11.27
N LYS A 62 -9.66 -4.34 11.92
CA LYS A 62 -10.45 -3.16 11.51
C LYS A 62 -9.60 -1.88 11.45
N ALA A 63 -8.81 -1.61 12.48
CA ALA A 63 -7.94 -0.44 12.52
C ALA A 63 -6.83 -0.52 11.46
N ALA A 64 -6.25 -1.70 11.25
CA ALA A 64 -5.25 -1.93 10.21
C ALA A 64 -5.83 -1.69 8.80
N LEU A 65 -7.06 -2.14 8.54
CA LEU A 65 -7.77 -1.89 7.27
C LEU A 65 -8.09 -0.41 7.06
N LEU A 66 -8.51 0.30 8.11
CA LEU A 66 -8.75 1.74 8.03
C LEU A 66 -7.45 2.51 7.73
N PHE A 67 -6.35 2.10 8.36
CA PHE A 67 -5.03 2.67 8.09
C PHE A 67 -4.57 2.39 6.66
N LEU A 68 -4.78 1.18 6.16
CA LEU A 68 -4.50 0.81 4.77
C LEU A 68 -5.30 1.69 3.80
N LEU A 69 -6.59 1.88 4.06
CA LEU A 69 -7.47 2.73 3.24
C LEU A 69 -6.97 4.18 3.23
N ALA A 70 -6.55 4.71 4.38
CA ALA A 70 -5.96 6.05 4.47
C ALA A 70 -4.65 6.17 3.68
N GLN A 71 -3.74 5.19 3.78
CA GLN A 71 -2.50 5.14 3.00
C GLN A 71 -2.79 5.19 1.49
N TYR A 72 -3.81 4.46 1.04
CA TYR A 72 -4.20 4.43 -0.36
C TYR A 72 -4.86 5.72 -0.84
N LEU A 73 -5.73 6.36 -0.05
CA LEU A 73 -6.29 7.67 -0.40
C LEU A 73 -5.19 8.72 -0.58
N ILE A 74 -4.22 8.73 0.32
CA ILE A 74 -3.05 9.62 0.21
C ILE A 74 -2.23 9.28 -1.04
N ALA A 75 -1.98 7.99 -1.29
CA ALA A 75 -1.23 7.55 -2.46
C ALA A 75 -1.93 7.97 -3.76
N ILE A 76 -3.25 7.79 -3.88
CA ILE A 76 -4.03 8.22 -5.05
C ILE A 76 -3.93 9.73 -5.26
N ALA A 77 -4.06 10.53 -4.19
CA ALA A 77 -3.93 11.98 -4.28
C ALA A 77 -2.54 12.41 -4.77
N VAL A 78 -1.48 11.78 -4.24
CA VAL A 78 -0.09 12.03 -4.65
C VAL A 78 0.13 11.61 -6.11
N PHE A 79 -0.35 10.43 -6.50
CA PHE A 79 -0.21 9.92 -7.86
C PHE A 79 -1.00 10.71 -8.87
N TYR A 80 -2.20 11.20 -8.54
CA TYR A 80 -2.99 12.07 -9.40
C TYR A 80 -2.26 13.39 -9.73
N CYS A 81 -1.47 13.92 -8.78
CA CYS A 81 -0.70 15.14 -8.99
C CYS A 81 0.59 14.92 -9.82
N ILE A 82 1.14 13.70 -9.83
CA ILE A 82 2.48 13.42 -10.38
C ILE A 82 2.41 12.66 -11.71
N LEU A 83 1.42 11.78 -11.89
CA LEU A 83 1.35 10.81 -12.98
C LEU A 83 0.24 11.15 -13.97
N ASP A 84 0.57 11.05 -15.26
CA ASP A 84 -0.37 11.22 -16.36
C ASP A 84 -0.63 9.90 -17.11
N GLY A 85 -1.86 9.73 -17.61
CA GLY A 85 -2.22 8.66 -18.55
C GLY A 85 -2.06 7.23 -18.01
N LEU A 86 -1.28 6.41 -18.71
CA LEU A 86 -1.11 4.97 -18.42
C LEU A 86 -0.49 4.70 -17.04
N ALA A 87 0.36 5.58 -16.54
CA ALA A 87 0.97 5.37 -15.23
C ALA A 87 -0.08 5.48 -14.11
N TYR A 88 -1.02 6.42 -14.24
CA TYR A 88 -2.13 6.55 -13.31
C TYR A 88 -3.05 5.31 -13.35
N THR A 89 -3.41 4.81 -14.53
CA THR A 89 -4.28 3.62 -14.63
C THR A 89 -3.65 2.37 -14.02
N VAL A 90 -2.34 2.17 -14.21
CA VAL A 90 -1.59 1.08 -13.57
C VAL A 90 -1.61 1.23 -12.04
N THR A 91 -1.42 2.44 -11.51
CA THR A 91 -1.51 2.65 -10.05
C THR A 91 -2.88 2.35 -9.49
N VAL A 92 -3.96 2.70 -10.20
CA VAL A 92 -5.33 2.38 -9.81
C VAL A 92 -5.58 0.86 -9.85
N ILE A 93 -5.05 0.14 -10.83
CA ILE A 93 -5.09 -1.33 -10.88
C ILE A 93 -4.31 -1.93 -9.72
N GLN A 94 -3.19 -1.32 -9.30
CA GLN A 94 -2.43 -1.76 -8.13
C GLN A 94 -3.21 -1.64 -6.81
N LEU A 95 -4.32 -0.87 -6.78
CA LEU A 95 -5.25 -0.79 -5.64
C LEU A 95 -6.22 -1.98 -5.59
N LEU A 96 -6.34 -2.75 -6.66
CA LEU A 96 -7.26 -3.88 -6.79
C LEU A 96 -7.08 -4.98 -5.73
N PRO A 97 -5.87 -5.27 -5.20
CA PRO A 97 -5.71 -6.14 -4.04
C PRO A 97 -6.60 -5.73 -2.86
N LEU A 98 -6.87 -4.43 -2.67
CA LEU A 98 -7.76 -3.92 -1.62
C LEU A 98 -9.20 -4.42 -1.79
N LEU A 99 -9.70 -4.58 -3.02
CA LEU A 99 -11.04 -5.12 -3.27
C LEU A 99 -11.12 -6.61 -2.99
N VAL A 100 -10.07 -7.35 -3.32
CA VAL A 100 -9.95 -8.78 -3.01
C VAL A 100 -9.87 -8.98 -1.50
N PHE A 101 -8.98 -8.24 -0.83
CA PHE A 101 -8.81 -8.32 0.61
C PHE A 101 -9.98 -7.72 1.39
N SER A 102 -10.75 -6.76 0.85
CA SER A 102 -11.98 -6.29 1.52
C SER A 102 -13.06 -7.36 1.61
N LYS A 103 -13.10 -8.30 0.64
CA LYS A 103 -14.02 -9.45 0.67
C LYS A 103 -13.58 -10.46 1.71
N ASP A 104 -12.30 -10.78 1.76
CA ASP A 104 -11.74 -11.68 2.77
C ASP A 104 -11.79 -11.05 4.17
N ALA A 105 -11.56 -9.75 4.29
CA ALA A 105 -11.76 -8.97 5.51
C ALA A 105 -13.24 -8.96 5.95
N GLY A 106 -14.18 -8.87 5.00
CA GLY A 106 -15.62 -8.97 5.29
C GLY A 106 -16.03 -10.36 5.81
N ASN A 107 -15.38 -11.42 5.33
CA ASN A 107 -15.57 -12.78 5.83
C ASN A 107 -14.86 -13.01 7.18
N LEU A 108 -13.65 -12.48 7.38
CA LEU A 108 -12.92 -12.46 8.66
C LEU A 108 -13.68 -11.65 9.73
N LEU A 109 -14.36 -10.57 9.33
CA LEU A 109 -15.23 -9.79 10.21
C LEU A 109 -16.46 -10.58 10.69
N LYS A 110 -16.97 -11.49 9.85
CA LYS A 110 -18.10 -12.37 10.19
C LYS A 110 -17.68 -13.61 10.99
N SER A 111 -16.39 -13.96 11.04
CA SER A 111 -15.90 -15.09 11.84
C SER A 111 -15.44 -14.71 13.25
N VAL A 112 -15.32 -13.40 13.54
CA VAL A 112 -14.89 -12.86 14.85
C VAL A 112 -16.06 -12.27 15.66
N ILE A 113 -17.23 -12.07 15.03
CA ILE A 113 -18.52 -11.76 15.70
C ILE A 113 -19.32 -13.06 15.76
#